data_AF-A0A1E4CI11-F1
#
_entry.id   AF-A0A1E4CI11-F1
#
_cell.length_a   1.000
_cell.length_b   1.000
_cell.length_c   1.000
_cell.angle_alpha   90.00
_cell.angle_beta   90.00
_cell.angle_gamma   90.00
#
_symmetry.space_group_name_H-M   'P 1'
#
loop_
_entity.id
_entity.type
_entity.pdbx_description
1 polymer ?
#
loop_
_entity_poly.entity_id
_entity_poly.type
_entity_poly.pdbx_seq_one_letter_code
_entity_poly.pdbx_strand_id
1 'polypeptide(L)'
;MRYLLTAPAEVDIPDIEPDFSAPFFAGFQVVASYILAGAMIVVLIMLIIAGASLAFRGLASDRMRTWAGENILWIFIAAAVLGAASGLFQWFVNFDFGF
;
A
#
# COMPACT_ATOMS: atom_id res chain seq x y z
N MET A 1 28.91 53.37 24.70
CA MET A 1 28.59 52.24 25.60
C MET A 1 27.94 51.16 24.75
N ARG A 2 28.68 50.12 24.38
CA ARG A 2 28.24 49.09 23.42
C ARG A 2 27.99 47.81 24.22
N TYR A 3 26.74 47.37 24.30
CA TYR A 3 26.39 46.11 24.94
C TYR A 3 26.78 44.97 24.00
N LEU A 4 27.73 44.13 24.42
CA LEU A 4 28.06 42.88 23.75
C LEU A 4 27.01 41.85 24.18
N LEU A 5 26.04 41.60 23.31
CA LEU A 5 25.12 40.48 23.45
C LEU A 5 25.91 39.20 23.12
N THR A 6 26.45 38.55 24.14
CA THR A 6 27.01 37.20 24.00
C THR A 6 25.82 36.26 23.75
N ALA A 7 25.67 35.79 22.51
CA ALA A 7 24.73 34.71 22.21
C ALA A 7 25.10 33.49 23.06
N PRO A 8 24.13 32.80 23.70
CA PRO A 8 24.42 31.58 24.43
C PRO A 8 25.05 30.59 23.45
N ALA A 9 26.14 29.93 23.86
CA ALA A 9 26.84 28.94 23.06
C ALA A 9 25.82 27.99 22.42
N GLU A 10 25.80 27.98 21.08
CA GLU A 10 25.02 27.05 20.27
C GLU A 10 25.33 25.64 20.76
N VAL A 11 24.37 25.03 21.45
CA VAL A 11 24.43 23.60 21.74
C VAL A 11 24.14 22.93 20.41
N ASP A 12 25.18 22.40 19.77
CA ASP A 12 25.07 21.53 18.60
C ASP A 12 24.21 20.32 19.02
N ILE A 13 22.92 20.40 18.72
CA ILE A 13 22.02 19.26 18.85
C ILE A 13 22.34 18.40 17.63
N PRO A 14 22.88 17.18 17.80
CA PRO A 14 23.12 16.30 16.67
C PRO A 14 21.79 16.04 15.96
N ASP A 15 21.79 16.08 14.64
CA ASP A 15 20.62 15.75 13.84
C ASP A 15 20.16 14.33 14.19
N ILE A 16 18.95 14.23 14.74
CA ILE A 16 18.32 12.95 15.06
C ILE A 16 17.65 12.46 13.78
N GLU A 17 18.37 11.64 13.03
CA GLU A 17 17.81 10.94 11.89
C GLU A 17 17.04 9.70 12.38
N PRO A 18 15.80 9.48 11.91
CA PRO A 18 15.10 8.23 12.18
C PRO A 18 15.81 7.07 11.48
N ASP A 19 16.38 6.14 12.27
CA ASP A 19 17.04 4.94 11.76
C ASP A 19 16.02 3.90 11.26
N PHE A 20 15.72 3.95 9.96
CA PHE A 20 14.89 2.96 9.26
C PHE A 20 15.67 1.72 8.78
N SER A 21 16.98 1.65 9.05
CA SER A 21 17.82 0.50 8.69
C SER A 21 17.71 -0.67 9.67
N ALA A 22 16.96 -0.47 10.77
CA ALA A 22 16.79 -1.48 11.79
C ALA A 22 16.22 -2.80 11.20
N PRO A 23 16.78 -3.98 11.55
CA PRO A 23 16.41 -5.27 10.95
C PRO A 23 14.93 -5.63 11.01
N PHE A 24 14.18 -5.05 11.96
CA PHE A 24 12.74 -5.29 12.09
C PHE A 24 11.93 -4.65 10.95
N PHE A 25 12.36 -3.50 10.40
CA PHE A 25 11.69 -2.86 9.27
C PHE A 25 11.81 -3.72 8.02
N ALA A 26 13.00 -4.29 7.78
CA ALA A 26 13.23 -5.23 6.68
C ALA A 26 12.36 -6.49 6.81
N GLY A 27 12.28 -7.07 8.01
CA GLY A 27 11.41 -8.23 8.27
C GLY A 27 9.92 -7.92 8.08
N PHE A 28 9.45 -6.77 8.57
CA PHE A 28 8.06 -6.32 8.40
C PHE A 28 7.72 -6.09 6.93
N GLN A 29 8.61 -5.45 6.17
CA GLN A 29 8.42 -5.18 4.75
C GLN A 29 8.24 -6.47 3.94
N VAL A 30 9.00 -7.52 4.26
CA VAL A 30 8.87 -8.83 3.58
C VAL A 30 7.54 -9.51 3.89
N VAL A 31 7.09 -9.49 5.14
CA VAL A 31 5.80 -10.10 5.50
C VAL A 31 4.63 -9.32 4.89
N ALA A 32 4.68 -7.98 4.96
CA ALA A 32 3.69 -7.10 4.37
C ALA A 32 3.57 -7.30 2.86
N SER A 33 4.70 -7.47 2.15
CA SER A 33 4.69 -7.69 0.70
C SER A 33 4.05 -9.01 0.31
N TYR A 34 4.28 -10.10 1.06
CA TYR A 34 3.61 -11.38 0.80
C TYR A 34 2.10 -11.32 1.01
N ILE A 35 1.64 -10.63 2.05
CA ILE A 35 0.21 -10.47 2.33
C ILE A 35 -0.44 -9.63 1.23
N LEU A 36 0.17 -8.50 0.85
CA LEU A 36 -0.32 -7.65 -0.24
C LEU A 36 -0.38 -8.41 -1.57
N ALA A 37 0.68 -9.15 -1.92
CA ALA A 37 0.72 -9.95 -3.13
C ALA A 37 -0.37 -11.03 -3.13
N GLY A 38 -0.56 -11.74 -2.01
CA GLY A 38 -1.63 -12.73 -1.86
C GLY A 38 -3.01 -12.12 -2.03
N ALA A 39 -3.29 -10.99 -1.37
CA ALA A 39 -4.55 -10.28 -1.48
C ALA A 39 -4.84 -9.79 -2.92
N MET A 40 -3.81 -9.28 -3.60
CA MET A 40 -3.92 -8.85 -5.00
C MET A 40 -4.29 -9.99 -5.93
N ILE A 41 -3.69 -11.18 -5.76
CA ILE A 41 -4.01 -12.35 -6.57
C ILE A 41 -5.48 -12.77 -6.35
N VAL A 42 -5.93 -12.83 -5.10
CA VAL A 42 -7.31 -13.22 -4.77
C VAL A 42 -8.32 -12.26 -5.40
N VAL A 43 -8.10 -10.95 -5.25
CA VAL A 43 -9.02 -9.95 -5.81
C VAL A 43 -8.99 -9.92 -7.34
N LEU A 44 -7.82 -10.12 -7.95
CA LEU A 44 -7.70 -10.26 -9.40
C LEU A 44 -8.52 -11.45 -9.91
N ILE A 45 -8.42 -12.62 -9.27
CA ILE A 45 -9.21 -13.80 -9.64
C ILE A 45 -10.71 -13.50 -9.51
N MET A 46 -11.13 -12.84 -8.42
CA MET A 46 -12.53 -12.44 -8.22
C MET A 46 -13.02 -11.49 -9.31
N LEU A 47 -12.21 -10.51 -9.71
CA LEU A 47 -12.54 -9.61 -10.82
C LEU A 47 -12.70 -10.34 -12.14
N ILE A 48 -11.79 -11.28 -12.44
CA ILE A 48 -11.86 -12.07 -13.68
C ILE A 48 -13.13 -12.91 -13.70
N ILE A 49 -13.48 -13.59 -12.60
CA ILE A 49 -14.68 -14.42 -12.51
C ILE A 49 -15.94 -13.55 -12.63
N ALA A 50 -16.02 -12.45 -11.88
CA ALA A 50 -17.17 -11.56 -11.93
C ALA A 50 -17.33 -10.91 -13.32
N GLY A 51 -16.23 -10.42 -13.89
CA GLY A 51 -16.20 -9.83 -15.23
C GLY A 51 -16.60 -10.83 -16.31
N ALA A 52 -16.04 -12.05 -16.30
CA ALA A 52 -16.38 -13.09 -17.26
C ALA A 52 -17.84 -13.54 -17.13
N SER A 53 -18.36 -13.65 -15.90
CA SER A 53 -19.74 -14.05 -15.63
C SER A 53 -20.76 -13.02 -16.12
N LEU A 54 -20.42 -11.74 -16.04
CA LEU A 54 -21.27 -10.65 -16.51
C LEU A 54 -21.17 -10.46 -18.03
N ALA A 55 -19.96 -10.55 -18.59
CA ALA A 55 -19.69 -10.39 -20.02
C ALA A 55 -20.26 -11.53 -20.88
N PHE A 56 -20.17 -12.78 -20.42
CA PHE A 56 -20.60 -13.95 -21.20
C PHE A 56 -21.88 -14.57 -20.63
N ARG A 57 -22.97 -14.42 -21.38
CA ARG A 57 -24.32 -14.90 -21.01
C ARG A 57 -24.47 -16.43 -20.95
N GLY A 58 -23.63 -17.18 -21.66
CA GLY A 58 -23.74 -18.65 -21.78
C GLY A 58 -22.77 -19.46 -20.92
N LEU A 59 -21.82 -18.81 -20.24
CA LEU A 59 -20.74 -19.50 -19.49
C LEU A 59 -21.01 -19.58 -17.98
N ALA A 60 -21.88 -18.72 -17.44
CA ALA A 60 -22.13 -18.62 -16.00
C ALA A 60 -23.56 -19.00 -15.65
N SER A 61 -23.73 -19.79 -14.58
CA SER A 61 -25.04 -20.12 -14.02
C SER A 61 -25.75 -18.87 -13.48
N ASP A 62 -27.08 -18.85 -13.46
CA ASP A 62 -27.86 -17.69 -13.00
C ASP A 62 -27.45 -17.23 -11.59
N ARG A 63 -27.16 -18.18 -10.70
CA ARG A 63 -26.65 -17.90 -9.35
C ARG A 63 -25.31 -17.14 -9.37
N MET A 64 -24.38 -17.53 -10.24
CA MET A 64 -23.08 -16.88 -10.36
C MET A 64 -23.21 -15.46 -10.90
N ARG A 65 -24.17 -15.23 -11.81
CA ARG A 65 -24.41 -13.90 -12.41
C ARG A 65 -25.04 -12.94 -11.43
N THR A 66 -26.00 -13.40 -10.62
CA THR A 66 -26.58 -12.60 -9.53
C THR A 66 -25.51 -12.25 -8.49
N TRP A 67 -24.71 -13.24 -8.06
CA TRP A 67 -23.59 -12.98 -7.14
C TRP A 67 -22.59 -11.98 -7.73
N ALA A 68 -22.19 -12.15 -8.99
CA ALA A 68 -21.27 -11.25 -9.66
C ALA A 68 -21.85 -9.84 -9.77
N GLY A 69 -23.13 -9.70 -10.10
CA GLY A 69 -23.81 -8.40 -10.19
C GLY A 69 -23.89 -7.67 -8.84
N GLU A 70 -24.16 -8.39 -7.76
CA GLU A 70 -24.25 -7.83 -6.40
C GLU A 70 -22.86 -7.46 -5.84
N ASN A 71 -21.83 -8.25 -6.16
CA ASN A 71 -20.52 -8.11 -5.54
C ASN A 71 -19.50 -7.37 -6.41
N ILE A 72 -19.74 -7.15 -7.70
CA ILE A 72 -18.74 -6.53 -8.59
C ILE A 72 -18.30 -5.15 -8.12
N LEU A 73 -19.21 -4.31 -7.60
CA LEU A 73 -18.85 -3.00 -7.09
C LEU A 73 -17.89 -3.10 -5.90
N TRP A 74 -18.18 -4.00 -4.96
CA TRP A 74 -17.33 -4.24 -3.79
C TRP A 74 -15.97 -4.82 -4.17
N ILE A 75 -15.94 -5.76 -5.11
CA ILE A 75 -14.71 -6.34 -5.63
C ILE A 75 -13.87 -5.25 -6.32
N PHE A 76 -14.51 -4.36 -7.08
CA PHE A 76 -13.83 -3.25 -7.76
C PHE A 76 -13.25 -2.23 -6.77
N ILE A 77 -14.00 -1.90 -5.71
CA ILE A 77 -13.50 -1.04 -4.63
C ILE A 77 -12.33 -1.72 -3.90
N ALA A 78 -12.44 -3.00 -3.57
CA ALA A 78 -11.35 -3.76 -2.95
C ALA A 78 -10.10 -3.76 -3.84
N ALA A 79 -10.27 -3.94 -5.16
CA ALA A 79 -9.16 -3.89 -6.11
C ALA A 79 -8.52 -2.50 -6.18
N ALA A 80 -9.32 -1.44 -6.20
CA ALA A 80 -8.82 -0.06 -6.20
C ALA A 80 -8.04 0.26 -4.92
N VAL A 81 -8.57 -0.14 -3.75
CA VAL A 81 -7.91 0.08 -2.45
C VAL A 81 -6.62 -0.72 -2.34
N LEU A 82 -6.62 -2.01 -2.71
CA LEU A 82 -5.42 -2.83 -2.69
C LEU A 82 -4.38 -2.35 -3.71
N GLY A 83 -4.80 -1.89 -4.89
CA GLY A 83 -3.93 -1.27 -5.87
C GLY A 83 -3.30 0.03 -5.35
N ALA A 84 -4.09 0.90 -4.73
CA ALA A 84 -3.61 2.14 -4.11
C ALA A 84 -2.64 1.86 -2.95
N ALA A 85 -2.98 0.92 -2.06
CA ALA A 85 -2.11 0.50 -0.97
C ALA A 85 -0.79 -0.10 -1.47
N SER A 86 -0.85 -0.92 -2.52
CA SER A 86 0.35 -1.51 -3.14
C SER A 86 1.24 -0.43 -3.78
N GLY A 87 0.64 0.57 -4.45
CA GLY A 87 1.36 1.71 -5.01
C GLY A 87 2.01 2.58 -3.93
N LEU A 88 1.29 2.87 -2.84
CA LEU A 88 1.84 3.62 -1.70
C LEU A 88 2.96 2.85 -0.98
N PHE A 89 2.82 1.54 -0.84
CA PHE A 89 3.86 0.70 -0.22
C PHE A 89 5.12 0.63 -1.09
N GLN A 90 4.96 0.46 -2.40
CA GLN A 90 6.07 0.54 -3.37
C GLN A 90 6.73 1.92 -3.35
N TRP A 91 5.93 3.00 -3.26
CA TRP A 91 6.43 4.35 -3.12
C TRP A 91 7.23 4.53 -1.83
N PHE A 92 6.71 4.06 -0.68
CA PHE A 92 7.42 4.12 0.61
C PHE A 92 8.72 3.31 0.62
N VAL A 93 8.74 2.13 -0.01
CA VAL A 93 9.93 1.26 -0.07
C VAL A 93 10.98 1.79 -1.04
N ASN A 94 10.58 2.38 -2.17
CA ASN A 94 11.48 2.99 -3.14
C ASN A 94 11.73 4.48 -2.86
N PHE A 95 11.24 5.00 -1.73
CA PHE A 95 11.55 6.35 -1.27
C PHE A 95 13.00 6.36 -0.79
N ASP A 96 13.90 6.79 -1.68
CA ASP A 96 15.26 7.17 -1.32
C ASP A 96 15.18 8.50 -0.57
N PHE A 97 15.46 8.48 0.73
CA PHE A 97 15.42 9.68 1.55
C PHE A 97 16.63 10.61 1.30
N GLY A 98 17.51 10.28 0.36
CA GLY A 98 18.60 11.16 -0.06
C GLY A 98 19.74 11.23 0.95
N PHE A 99 19.88 10.20 1.78
CA PHE A 99 20.99 9.96 2.71
C PHE A 99 21.46 8.51 2.59
#